data_AF-C6ATC1-F1
#
_entry.id   AF-C6ATC1-F1
#
_cell.length_a   1.000
_cell.length_b   1.000
_cell.length_c   1.000
_cell.angle_alpha   90.00
_cell.angle_beta   90.00
_cell.angle_gamma   90.00
#
_symmetry.space_group_name_H-M   'P 1'
#
loop_
_entity.id
_entity.type
_entity.pdbx_description
1 polymer ?
#
loop_
_entity_poly.entity_id
_entity_poly.type
_entity_poly.pdbx_seq_one_letter_code
_entity_poly.pdbx_strand_id
1 'polypeptide(L)' 'MDFTGSPRDHIAEGLRGLPYRNRCIYYRSYHDRIVVLRVKHGAEDIKSQDFEL' A
#
# COMPACT_ATOMS: atom_id res chain seq x y z
N MET A 1 -3.29 8.10 -15.38
CA MET A 1 -4.05 6.95 -14.85
C MET A 1 -3.16 6.31 -13.83
N ASP A 2 -3.52 6.39 -12.56
CA ASP A 2 -2.77 5.69 -11.50
C ASP A 2 -3.06 4.19 -11.60
N PHE A 3 -2.07 3.38 -11.24
CA PHE A 3 -2.22 1.94 -11.17
C PHE A 3 -3.30 1.54 -10.14
N THR A 4 -3.97 0.40 -10.36
CA THR A 4 -5.14 -0.03 -9.56
C THR A 4 -4.83 -0.20 -8.08
N GLY A 5 -5.74 0.20 -7.20
CA GLY A 5 -5.62 0.02 -5.75
C GLY A 5 -6.30 1.13 -4.98
N SER A 6 -6.81 0.82 -3.79
CA SER A 6 -7.53 1.79 -2.97
C SER A 6 -6.55 2.74 -2.27
N PRO A 7 -6.85 4.05 -2.23
CA PRO A 7 -6.04 5.00 -1.48
C PRO A 7 -6.00 4.64 0.01
N ARG A 8 -4.83 4.81 0.62
CA ARG A 8 -4.54 4.56 2.04
C ARG A 8 -3.86 5.79 2.67
N ASP A 9 -4.20 6.98 2.19
CA ASP A 9 -3.63 8.26 2.66
C ASP A 9 -3.86 8.51 4.15
N HIS A 10 -4.90 7.91 4.74
CA HIS A 10 -5.15 7.93 6.19
C HIS A 10 -4.08 7.17 7.01
N ILE A 11 -3.28 6.31 6.38
CA ILE A 11 -2.16 5.59 6.99
C ILE A 11 -0.85 6.32 6.68
N ALA A 12 -0.59 6.58 5.40
CA ALA A 12 0.58 7.33 4.94
C ALA A 12 0.28 7.98 3.59
N GLU A 13 0.77 9.20 3.39
CA GLU A 13 0.55 9.96 2.14
C GLU A 13 1.02 9.16 0.90
N GLY A 14 0.15 9.13 -0.11
CA GLY A 14 0.39 8.47 -1.40
C GLY A 14 0.40 6.94 -1.34
N LEU A 15 0.11 6.35 -0.18
CA LEU A 15 0.05 4.91 -0.01
C LEU A 15 -1.20 4.35 -0.70
N ARG A 16 -1.04 3.24 -1.42
CA ARG A 16 -2.14 2.48 -2.01
C ARG A 16 -2.11 1.04 -1.55
N GLY A 17 -3.29 0.44 -1.41
CA GLY A 17 -3.46 -0.96 -1.04
C GLY A 17 -4.20 -1.74 -2.12
N LEU A 18 -3.63 -2.86 -2.56
CA LEU A 18 -4.27 -3.82 -3.45
C LEU A 18 -4.51 -5.13 -2.69
N PRO A 19 -5.77 -5.47 -2.35
CA PRO A 19 -6.07 -6.76 -1.75
C PRO A 19 -5.82 -7.90 -2.74
N TYR A 20 -5.14 -8.96 -2.28
CA TYR A 20 -4.91 -10.17 -3.05
C TYR A 20 -4.93 -11.39 -2.12
N ARG A 21 -5.98 -12.21 -2.24
CA ARG A 21 -6.25 -13.32 -1.30
C ARG A 21 -6.28 -12.78 0.14
N ASN A 22 -5.62 -13.45 1.08
CA ASN A 22 -5.55 -13.06 2.49
C ASN A 22 -4.38 -12.09 2.76
N ARG A 23 -4.00 -11.28 1.77
CA ARG A 23 -2.91 -10.31 1.87
C ARG A 23 -3.34 -8.97 1.30
N CYS A 24 -2.69 -7.91 1.76
CA CYS A 24 -2.75 -6.59 1.14
C CYS A 24 -1.35 -6.19 0.68
N ILE A 25 -1.24 -5.85 -0.61
CA ILE A 25 0.00 -5.35 -1.23
C ILE A 25 -0.03 -3.83 -1.11
N TYR A 26 0.89 -3.28 -0.32
CA TYR A 26 1.03 -1.85 -0.10
C TYR A 26 2.13 -1.28 -0.99
N TYR A 27 1.82 -0.24 -1.75
CA TYR A 27 2.73 0.33 -2.73
C TYR A 27 2.51 1.83 -2.92
N ARG A 28 3.48 2.50 -3.55
CA ARG A 28 3.35 3.86 -4.08
C ARG A 28 3.47 3.84 -5.60
N SER A 29 2.63 4.64 -6.26
CA SER A 29 2.67 4.81 -7.72
C SER A 29 3.44 6.08 -8.04
N TYR A 30 4.43 5.97 -8.91
CA TYR A 30 5.11 7.08 -9.56
C TYR A 30 4.79 7.06 -11.05
N HIS A 31 5.25 8.06 -11.80
CA HIS A 31 4.94 8.15 -13.23
C HIS A 31 5.53 7.00 -14.06
N ASP A 32 6.68 6.46 -13.64
CA ASP A 32 7.51 5.48 -14.35
C ASP A 32 7.53 4.10 -13.67
N ARG A 33 7.12 4.01 -12.40
CA ARG A 33 7.28 2.80 -11.61
C ARG A 33 6.27 2.65 -10.49
N ILE A 34 6.09 1.41 -10.07
CA ILE A 34 5.39 1.03 -8.85
C ILE A 34 6.42 0.54 -7.84
N VAL A 35 6.43 1.11 -6.64
CA VAL A 35 7.31 0.67 -5.55
C VAL A 35 6.46 -0.07 -4.52
N VAL A 36 6.61 -1.38 -4.46
CA VAL A 36 6.01 -2.21 -3.40
C VAL A 36 6.78 -1.97 -2.11
N LEU A 37 6.09 -1.52 -1.07
CA LEU A 37 6.67 -1.23 0.23
C LEU A 37 6.59 -2.43 1.16
N ARG A 38 5.40 -3.06 1.23
CA ARG A 38 5.12 -4.19 2.13
C ARG A 38 4.04 -5.11 1.53
N VAL A 39 4.05 -6.37 1.94
CA VAL A 39 2.94 -7.31 1.78
C VAL A 39 2.58 -7.83 3.15
N LYS A 40 1.36 -7.56 3.62
CA LYS A 40 0.90 -7.86 4.99
C LYS A 40 -0.33 -8.75 4.98
N HIS A 41 -0.63 -9.40 6.09
CA HIS A 41 -1.87 -10.18 6.20
C HIS A 41 -3.09 -9.25 6.12
N GLY A 42 -4.16 -9.65 5.44
CA GLY A 42 -5.35 -8.79 5.27
C GLY A 42 -6.10 -8.47 6.57
N ALA A 43 -5.85 -9.26 7.62
CA ALA A 43 -6.40 -9.08 8.97
C ALA A 43 -5.37 -8.52 9.97
N GLU A 44 -4.20 -8.13 9.50
CA GLU A 44 -3.19 -7.49 10.35
C GLU A 44 -3.55 -6.02 10.55
N ASP A 45 -3.44 -5.52 11.78
CA ASP A 45 -3.56 -4.10 12.05
C ASP A 45 -2.34 -3.36 11.50
N ILE A 46 -2.59 -2.30 10.74
CA ILE A 46 -1.57 -1.56 10.01
C ILE A 46 -1.46 -0.15 10.58
N LYS A 47 -0.23 0.29 10.82
CA LYS A 47 0.07 1.62 11.36
C LYS A 47 1.00 2.38 10.42
N SER A 48 1.05 3.71 10.56
CA SER A 48 1.92 4.57 9.75
C SER A 48 3.40 4.16 9.84
N GLN A 49 3.85 3.72 11.02
CA GLN A 49 5.22 3.30 11.27
C GLN A 49 5.64 2.06 10.47
N ASP A 50 4.70 1.25 9.97
CA ASP A 50 5.02 0.11 9.10
C ASP A 50 5.61 0.55 7.74
N PHE A 51 5.46 1.84 7.38
CA PHE A 51 5.84 2.44 6.09
C PHE A 51 6.83 3.60 6.21
N GLU A 52 7.34 3.87 7.41
CA GLU A 52 8.47 4.76 7.61
C GLU A 52 9.76 4.06 7.14
N LEU A 53 10.70 4.81 6.55
CA LEU A 53 12.00 4.33 6.08
C LEU A 53 13.07 4.54 7.15
#